data_AF-A0A257IYR7-F1
#
_entry.id   AF-A0A257IYR7-F1
#
_cell.length_a   1.000
_cell.length_b   1.000
_cell.length_c   1.000
_cell.angle_alpha   90.00
_cell.angle_beta   90.00
_cell.angle_gamma   90.00
#
_symmetry.space_group_name_H-M   'P 1'
#
loop_
_entity.id
_entity.type
_entity.pdbx_description
1 polymer ?
#
loop_
_entity_poly.entity_id
_entity_poly.type
_entity_poly.pdbx_seq_one_letter_code
_entity_poly.pdbx_strand_id
1 'polypeptide(L)'
;GPVNPVGTAYTTPAAVNYCGYAVGTDNDGNITVSKLSGGVVKFNPSGGVIWDKGSQVGSSDSRGVIADANNDIWQVHRATHNMAKYKGTDGSFLGVLPVGYEPYTYSDASGTAALSITTKTGSWSVVQDGGAAGTPWGTVSWTATVPNASTLVTEVRAADTTTDLANKPFQAVGNGVAFTGQTGRYAEVRVTLNANPLNESPVVYDLTLKSAITACDVNSDGKVDLTDINLIRSAIGQTPVSNDPRDPTGDGKITINDVRACVLKCTNTNCAP
;
A
#
# COMPACT_ATOMS: atom_id res chain seq x y z
N GLY A 1 27.39 9.15 -2.72
CA GLY A 1 27.78 9.13 -4.14
C GLY A 1 26.72 9.88 -4.91
N PRO A 2 27.06 10.83 -5.79
CA PRO A 2 26.06 11.69 -6.40
C PRO A 2 25.37 10.94 -7.54
N VAL A 3 24.05 11.06 -7.56
CA VAL A 3 23.18 10.60 -8.63
C VAL A 3 23.49 11.43 -9.87
N ASN A 4 23.77 10.76 -10.98
CA ASN A 4 23.95 11.36 -12.30
C ASN A 4 22.55 11.55 -12.93
N PRO A 5 22.02 12.78 -13.07
CA PRO A 5 20.80 12.99 -13.83
C PRO A 5 21.15 12.88 -15.32
N VAL A 6 20.80 11.74 -15.91
CA VAL A 6 20.90 11.54 -17.35
C VAL A 6 19.89 12.47 -18.02
N GLY A 7 20.36 13.57 -18.63
CA GLY A 7 19.67 14.17 -19.78
C GLY A 7 19.07 15.58 -19.67
N THR A 8 19.33 16.39 -18.64
CA THR A 8 18.98 17.82 -18.67
C THR A 8 20.19 18.68 -18.34
N ALA A 9 20.46 19.67 -19.20
CA ALA A 9 21.41 20.72 -18.86
C ALA A 9 20.96 21.36 -17.54
N TYR A 10 21.88 21.53 -16.59
CA TYR A 10 21.63 22.38 -15.42
C TYR A 10 21.40 23.80 -15.94
N THR A 11 20.14 24.18 -16.10
CA THR A 11 19.77 25.57 -16.34
C THR A 11 19.81 26.30 -15.00
N THR A 12 20.15 27.59 -15.02
CA THR A 12 20.01 28.49 -13.85
C THR A 12 18.66 29.18 -13.98
N PRO A 13 17.54 28.57 -13.54
CA PRO A 13 16.21 28.96 -13.99
C PRO A 13 15.55 29.98 -13.04
N ALA A 14 16.19 30.31 -11.92
CA ALA A 14 15.62 31.24 -10.95
C ALA A 14 15.46 32.62 -11.60
N ALA A 15 14.21 33.11 -11.67
CA ALA A 15 13.87 34.40 -12.25
C ALA A 15 14.54 35.58 -11.51
N VAL A 16 14.94 35.36 -10.26
CA VAL A 16 15.68 36.31 -9.42
C VAL A 16 16.69 35.54 -8.57
N ASN A 17 17.88 36.11 -8.37
CA ASN A 17 18.93 35.53 -7.53
C ASN A 17 18.93 36.19 -6.14
N TYR A 18 18.89 35.38 -5.09
CA TYR A 18 19.00 35.84 -3.71
C TYR A 18 20.17 35.15 -3.03
N CYS A 19 20.91 35.91 -2.22
CA CYS A 19 21.72 35.29 -1.18
C CYS A 19 20.76 34.65 -0.17
N GLY A 20 20.84 33.34 0.03
CA GLY A 20 19.98 32.60 0.95
C GLY A 20 20.80 31.86 2.01
N TYR A 21 20.21 31.67 3.18
CA TYR A 21 20.79 30.85 4.26
C TYR A 21 20.16 29.47 4.39
N ALA A 22 18.93 29.30 3.90
CA ALA A 22 18.25 28.02 3.85
C ALA A 22 17.40 27.91 2.60
N VAL A 23 17.26 26.66 2.14
CA VAL A 23 16.35 26.25 1.08
C VAL A 23 15.53 25.07 1.61
N GLY A 24 14.26 25.02 1.24
CA GLY A 24 13.38 23.91 1.52
C GLY A 24 12.37 23.72 0.39
N THR A 25 11.58 22.67 0.46
CA THR A 25 10.42 22.47 -0.41
C THR A 25 9.14 22.47 0.41
N ASP A 26 8.07 22.98 -0.17
CA ASP A 26 6.74 22.86 0.40
C ASP A 26 6.11 21.49 0.04
N ASN A 27 4.87 21.24 0.48
CA ASN A 27 4.18 19.96 0.25
C ASN A 27 3.76 19.75 -1.22
N ASP A 28 3.82 20.80 -2.05
CA ASP A 28 3.48 20.77 -3.48
C ASP A 28 4.73 20.71 -4.38
N GLY A 29 5.93 20.63 -3.79
CA GLY A 29 7.21 20.59 -4.51
C GLY A 29 7.73 21.96 -4.95
N ASN A 30 7.13 23.06 -4.50
CA ASN A 30 7.65 24.42 -4.70
C ASN A 30 8.89 24.65 -3.83
N ILE A 31 9.79 25.51 -4.30
CA ILE A 31 11.06 25.80 -3.64
C ILE A 31 10.90 27.04 -2.76
N THR A 32 11.28 26.96 -1.49
CA THR A 32 11.28 28.11 -0.57
C THR A 32 12.72 28.46 -0.18
N VAL A 33 13.01 29.75 -0.09
CA VAL A 33 14.35 30.25 0.29
C VAL A 33 14.23 31.29 1.39
N SER A 34 14.96 31.08 2.47
CA SER A 34 15.16 32.07 3.52
C SER A 34 16.26 33.04 3.09
N LYS A 35 15.93 34.30 2.83
CA LYS A 35 16.86 35.29 2.26
C LYS A 35 17.82 35.82 3.31
N LEU A 36 19.07 36.07 2.93
CA LEU A 36 20.10 36.70 3.77
C LEU A 36 19.66 38.07 4.29
N SER A 37 19.00 38.86 3.45
CA SER A 37 18.39 40.16 3.78
C SER A 37 17.09 40.05 4.60
N GLY A 38 16.76 38.84 5.07
CA GLY A 38 15.55 38.56 5.83
C GLY A 38 14.32 38.32 4.96
N GLY A 39 13.37 37.56 5.51
CA GLY A 39 12.14 37.16 4.82
C GLY A 39 12.31 35.92 3.94
N VAL A 40 11.24 35.54 3.26
CA VAL A 40 11.14 34.29 2.50
C VAL A 40 10.65 34.59 1.09
N VAL A 41 11.18 33.85 0.13
CA VAL A 41 10.68 33.80 -1.24
C VAL A 41 10.30 32.36 -1.58
N LYS A 42 9.23 32.19 -2.36
CA LYS A 42 8.76 30.91 -2.85
C LYS A 42 8.75 30.91 -4.38
N PHE A 43 9.28 29.85 -4.97
CA PHE A 43 9.37 29.63 -6.40
C PHE A 43 8.59 28.37 -6.80
N ASN A 44 8.04 28.37 -8.00
CA ASN A 44 7.63 27.12 -8.64
C ASN A 44 8.87 26.30 -9.06
N PRO A 45 8.72 25.00 -9.38
CA PRO A 45 9.85 24.14 -9.78
C PRO A 45 10.63 24.64 -11.01
N SER A 46 10.00 25.45 -11.85
CA SER A 46 10.62 26.05 -13.04
C SER A 46 11.39 27.35 -12.74
N GLY A 47 11.47 27.78 -11.47
CA GLY A 47 12.22 28.96 -11.04
C GLY A 47 11.45 30.29 -11.11
N GLY A 48 10.14 30.27 -11.43
CA GLY A 48 9.29 31.46 -11.38
C GLY A 48 8.87 31.79 -9.95
N VAL A 49 8.93 33.08 -9.56
CA VAL A 49 8.52 33.53 -8.23
C VAL A 49 7.00 33.41 -8.08
N ILE A 50 6.55 32.71 -7.03
CA ILE A 50 5.14 32.64 -6.62
C ILE A 50 4.84 33.84 -5.70
N TRP A 51 5.68 34.06 -4.69
CA TRP A 51 5.63 35.24 -3.84
C TRP A 51 7.00 35.52 -3.22
N ASP A 52 7.25 36.78 -2.87
CA ASP A 52 8.47 37.26 -2.22
C ASP A 52 8.09 38.25 -1.09
N LYS A 53 8.53 37.96 0.14
CA LYS A 53 8.14 38.71 1.33
C LYS A 53 9.34 39.06 2.20
N GLY A 54 9.27 40.24 2.82
CA GLY A 54 10.29 40.72 3.76
C GLY A 54 10.24 39.99 5.10
N SER A 55 11.30 40.13 5.88
CA SER A 55 11.36 39.64 7.26
C SER A 55 10.31 40.33 8.13
N GLN A 56 9.78 39.59 9.09
CA GLN A 56 8.80 40.10 10.05
C GLN A 56 9.44 40.55 11.37
N VAL A 57 10.75 40.34 11.54
CA VAL A 57 11.49 40.74 12.76
C VAL A 57 12.79 41.52 12.46
N GLY A 58 13.06 41.85 11.19
CA GLY A 58 14.22 42.65 10.78
C GLY A 58 15.06 42.01 9.67
N SER A 59 15.86 42.84 8.98
CA SER A 59 16.46 42.54 7.66
C SER A 59 17.73 41.67 7.66
N SER A 60 18.09 41.01 8.76
CA SER A 60 19.35 40.23 8.82
C SER A 60 19.31 39.01 9.74
N ASP A 61 18.12 38.56 10.12
CA ASP A 61 17.94 37.45 11.06
C ASP A 61 17.25 36.23 10.42
N SER A 62 17.92 35.58 9.48
CA SER A 62 17.33 34.53 8.62
C SER A 62 18.03 33.20 8.81
N ARG A 63 17.29 32.13 9.18
CA ARG A 63 17.81 30.76 9.29
C ARG A 63 16.96 29.75 8.52
N GLY A 64 16.43 28.73 9.18
CA GLY A 64 15.64 27.68 8.55
C GLY A 64 14.34 28.21 7.94
N VAL A 65 13.91 27.58 6.85
CA VAL A 65 12.58 27.72 6.25
C VAL A 65 11.92 26.35 6.24
N ILE A 66 10.69 26.26 6.76
CA ILE A 66 10.03 24.98 7.06
C ILE A 66 8.57 25.08 6.63
N ALA A 67 8.08 24.13 5.83
CA ALA A 67 6.65 24.01 5.53
C ALA A 67 5.95 23.20 6.63
N ASP A 68 4.75 23.64 7.05
CA ASP A 68 3.93 22.88 8.00
C ASP A 68 2.84 22.05 7.30
N ALA A 69 2.02 21.35 8.09
CA ALA A 69 0.95 20.49 7.58
C ALA A 69 -0.14 21.22 6.79
N ASN A 70 -0.30 22.54 6.98
CA ASN A 70 -1.22 23.38 6.21
C ASN A 70 -0.57 23.96 4.95
N ASN A 71 0.67 23.55 4.65
CA ASN A 71 1.53 24.11 3.62
C ASN A 71 1.91 25.59 3.84
N ASP A 72 1.76 26.10 5.06
CA ASP A 72 2.25 27.42 5.43
C ASP A 72 3.75 27.35 5.76
N ILE A 73 4.43 28.49 5.63
CA ILE A 73 5.88 28.56 5.71
C ILE A 73 6.34 29.26 6.98
N TRP A 74 7.18 28.59 7.73
CA TRP A 74 7.84 29.10 8.93
C TRP A 74 9.27 29.53 8.61
N GLN A 75 9.66 30.70 9.10
CA GLN A 75 11.02 31.21 9.09
C GLN A 75 11.57 31.25 10.52
N VAL A 76 12.79 30.75 10.69
CA VAL A 76 13.52 30.80 11.95
C VAL A 76 14.31 32.12 12.04
N HIS A 77 14.18 32.79 13.18
CA HIS A 77 14.89 34.03 13.52
C HIS A 77 15.75 33.82 14.76
N ARG A 78 17.06 33.66 14.54
CA ARG A 78 18.03 33.26 15.57
C ARG A 78 18.30 34.41 16.55
N ALA A 79 18.67 35.58 16.05
CA ALA A 79 19.08 36.72 16.86
C ALA A 79 17.92 37.29 17.70
N THR A 80 16.69 37.23 17.19
CA THR A 80 15.50 37.73 17.88
C THR A 80 14.74 36.66 18.65
N HIS A 81 15.17 35.39 18.61
CA HIS A 81 14.61 34.28 19.41
C HIS A 81 13.18 33.90 19.03
N ASN A 82 12.84 34.07 17.75
CA ASN A 82 11.48 33.96 17.24
C ASN A 82 11.37 33.01 16.04
N MET A 83 10.14 32.67 15.71
CA MET A 83 9.71 32.07 14.46
C MET A 83 8.64 32.96 13.82
N ALA A 84 8.72 33.25 12.53
CA ALA A 84 7.66 33.95 11.80
C ALA A 84 6.92 32.98 10.87
N LYS A 85 5.60 33.15 10.74
CA LYS A 85 4.75 32.35 9.88
C LYS A 85 4.22 33.16 8.70
N TYR A 86 4.30 32.59 7.52
CA TYR A 86 3.79 33.11 6.25
C TYR A 86 2.77 32.11 5.69
N LYS A 87 1.66 32.62 5.16
CA LYS A 87 0.65 31.80 4.51
C LYS A 87 1.21 31.17 3.24
N GLY A 88 1.03 29.87 3.07
CA GLY A 88 1.61 29.12 1.96
C GLY A 88 1.23 29.62 0.58
N THR A 89 -0.01 30.09 0.44
CA THR A 89 -0.64 30.46 -0.83
C THR A 89 -0.13 31.77 -1.40
N ASP A 90 0.13 32.78 -0.56
CA ASP A 90 0.42 34.16 -1.00
C ASP A 90 1.51 34.87 -0.18
N GLY A 91 2.08 34.19 0.83
CA GLY A 91 3.06 34.74 1.74
C GLY A 91 2.50 35.82 2.68
N SER A 92 1.17 35.94 2.83
CA SER A 92 0.58 36.86 3.81
C SER A 92 1.05 36.49 5.22
N PHE A 93 1.25 37.51 6.06
CA PHE A 93 1.79 37.31 7.40
C PHE A 93 0.76 36.66 8.33
N LEU A 94 1.15 35.61 9.04
CA LEU A 94 0.29 34.87 9.96
C LEU A 94 0.70 34.99 11.43
N GLY A 95 1.89 35.54 11.73
CA GLY A 95 2.32 35.81 13.11
C GLY A 95 3.80 35.59 13.37
N VAL A 96 4.26 36.06 14.52
CA VAL A 96 5.59 35.78 15.09
C VAL A 96 5.40 35.15 16.46
N LEU A 97 6.14 34.08 16.74
CA LEU A 97 6.12 33.37 18.02
C LEU A 97 7.53 33.30 18.64
N PRO A 98 7.69 33.63 19.93
CA PRO A 98 8.95 33.40 20.63
C PRO A 98 9.13 31.90 20.91
N VAL A 99 10.35 31.39 20.70
CA VAL A 99 10.63 29.94 20.80
C VAL A 99 11.84 29.59 21.66
N GLY A 100 12.42 30.56 22.35
CA GLY A 100 13.61 30.39 23.18
C GLY A 100 14.89 30.91 22.52
N TYR A 101 16.01 30.85 23.24
CA TYR A 101 17.25 31.54 22.85
C TYR A 101 17.91 30.92 21.61
N GLU A 102 18.25 31.78 20.65
CA GLU A 102 18.98 31.45 19.40
C GLU A 102 18.50 30.20 18.65
N PRO A 103 17.21 30.12 18.25
CA PRO A 103 16.68 28.95 17.58
C PRO A 103 17.39 28.72 16.25
N TYR A 104 17.62 27.45 15.95
CA TYR A 104 18.30 27.03 14.73
C TYR A 104 17.78 25.66 14.30
N THR A 105 17.55 25.47 13.00
CA THR A 105 17.17 24.17 12.44
C THR A 105 18.08 23.80 11.27
N TYR A 106 18.31 22.51 11.14
CA TYR A 106 18.97 21.87 9.99
C TYR A 106 18.08 20.76 9.47
N SER A 107 18.30 20.36 8.22
CA SER A 107 17.62 19.22 7.60
C SER A 107 16.09 19.42 7.49
N ASP A 108 15.34 18.32 7.39
CA ASP A 108 13.89 18.31 7.26
C ASP A 108 13.20 18.31 8.64
N ALA A 109 13.13 19.49 9.26
CA ALA A 109 12.59 19.64 10.61
C ALA A 109 11.08 19.28 10.73
N SER A 110 10.34 19.31 9.62
CA SER A 110 8.90 18.95 9.56
C SER A 110 8.64 17.52 9.10
N GLY A 111 9.66 16.78 8.64
CA GLY A 111 9.46 15.44 8.05
C GLY A 111 8.80 15.47 6.66
N THR A 112 8.70 16.64 6.01
CA THR A 112 8.07 16.80 4.70
C THR A 112 8.83 16.05 3.60
N ALA A 113 10.16 16.05 3.65
CA ALA A 113 11.00 15.27 2.73
C ALA A 113 10.79 13.76 2.96
N ALA A 114 10.66 13.30 4.21
CA ALA A 114 10.34 11.89 4.48
C ALA A 114 8.96 11.49 3.91
N LEU A 115 7.95 12.36 4.03
CA LEU A 115 6.60 12.13 3.50
C LEU A 115 6.51 12.22 1.96
N SER A 116 7.42 12.96 1.31
CA SER A 116 7.49 13.10 -0.15
C SER A 116 8.44 12.10 -0.82
N ILE A 117 9.28 11.40 -0.05
CA ILE A 117 10.18 10.32 -0.51
C ILE A 117 9.55 8.92 -0.37
N THR A 118 8.61 8.72 0.56
CA THR A 118 7.91 7.42 0.65
C THR A 118 6.96 7.28 -0.53
N THR A 119 7.21 6.30 -1.40
CA THR A 119 6.16 5.71 -2.23
C THR A 119 4.89 5.61 -1.40
N LYS A 120 3.80 6.26 -1.83
CA LYS A 120 2.52 6.24 -1.11
C LYS A 120 1.92 4.84 -1.24
N THR A 121 2.41 3.96 -0.37
CA THR A 121 2.14 2.54 -0.37
C THR A 121 1.40 2.16 0.90
N GLY A 122 0.22 1.57 0.74
CA GLY A 122 -0.52 0.91 1.82
C GLY A 122 -0.43 -0.60 1.66
N SER A 123 -0.48 -1.34 2.77
CA SER A 123 -0.68 -2.79 2.71
C SER A 123 -1.72 -3.24 3.72
N TRP A 124 -2.50 -4.25 3.33
CA TRP A 124 -3.47 -4.93 4.16
C TRP A 124 -3.24 -6.43 4.03
N SER A 125 -3.31 -7.17 5.13
CA SER A 125 -3.32 -8.63 5.09
C SER A 125 -4.33 -9.23 6.04
N VAL A 126 -4.77 -10.44 5.70
CA VAL A 126 -5.66 -11.25 6.53
C VAL A 126 -5.20 -12.70 6.50
N VAL A 127 -5.26 -13.36 7.65
CA VAL A 127 -5.05 -14.80 7.77
C VAL A 127 -6.40 -15.48 7.90
N GLN A 128 -6.65 -16.47 7.05
CA GLN A 128 -7.82 -17.33 7.09
C GLN A 128 -7.44 -18.73 7.56
N ASP A 129 -8.29 -19.33 8.40
CA ASP A 129 -8.15 -20.70 8.88
C ASP A 129 -9.10 -21.62 8.09
N GLY A 130 -8.55 -22.53 7.31
CA GLY A 130 -9.27 -23.58 6.61
C GLY A 130 -9.74 -24.71 7.53
N GLY A 131 -9.29 -24.78 8.79
CA GLY A 131 -9.74 -25.77 9.78
C GLY A 131 -9.02 -27.11 9.72
N ALA A 132 -8.34 -27.44 8.61
CA ALA A 132 -7.62 -28.70 8.42
C ALA A 132 -6.17 -28.48 7.98
N ALA A 133 -5.24 -29.25 8.56
CA ALA A 133 -3.90 -29.34 8.01
C ALA A 133 -3.95 -29.84 6.55
N GLY A 134 -3.10 -29.30 5.70
CA GLY A 134 -3.04 -29.66 4.29
C GLY A 134 -4.18 -29.08 3.43
N THR A 135 -4.94 -28.10 3.91
CA THR A 135 -6.00 -27.47 3.09
C THR A 135 -5.37 -26.79 1.86
N PRO A 136 -5.73 -27.17 0.62
CA PRO A 136 -5.24 -26.51 -0.58
C PRO A 136 -6.06 -25.23 -0.86
N TRP A 137 -5.38 -24.17 -1.30
CA TRP A 137 -5.97 -22.88 -1.65
C TRP A 137 -5.83 -22.63 -3.15
N GLY A 138 -6.87 -22.08 -3.78
CA GLY A 138 -7.01 -22.18 -5.23
C GLY A 138 -7.28 -20.88 -5.97
N THR A 139 -7.97 -19.90 -5.37
CA THR A 139 -8.30 -18.66 -6.09
C THR A 139 -8.50 -17.50 -5.11
N VAL A 140 -8.01 -16.33 -5.48
CA VAL A 140 -8.30 -15.06 -4.82
C VAL A 140 -8.97 -14.15 -5.85
N SER A 141 -10.12 -13.59 -5.49
CA SER A 141 -10.90 -12.68 -6.35
C SER A 141 -11.22 -11.41 -5.59
N TRP A 142 -11.28 -10.28 -6.27
CA TRP A 142 -11.59 -8.98 -5.67
C TRP A 142 -12.24 -8.03 -6.67
N THR A 143 -12.97 -7.04 -6.15
CA THR A 143 -13.32 -5.83 -6.90
C THR A 143 -12.48 -4.64 -6.42
N ALA A 144 -12.01 -3.83 -7.38
CA ALA A 144 -11.16 -2.68 -7.08
C ALA A 144 -11.27 -1.58 -8.14
N THR A 145 -10.96 -0.36 -7.74
CA THR A 145 -10.61 0.74 -8.63
C THR A 145 -9.10 0.91 -8.62
N VAL A 146 -8.47 0.84 -9.79
CA VAL A 146 -7.01 1.00 -9.95
C VAL A 146 -6.77 2.17 -10.91
N PRO A 147 -6.44 3.38 -10.41
CA PRO A 147 -6.09 4.53 -11.24
C PRO A 147 -4.95 4.24 -12.23
N ASN A 148 -4.88 5.00 -13.32
CA ASN A 148 -3.80 4.85 -14.29
C ASN A 148 -2.43 5.08 -13.61
N ALA A 149 -1.43 4.28 -13.98
CA ALA A 149 -0.08 4.31 -13.40
C ALA A 149 -0.02 4.09 -11.87
N SER A 150 -1.08 3.59 -11.25
CA SER A 150 -1.07 3.02 -9.90
C SER A 150 -0.93 1.49 -9.99
N THR A 151 -0.52 0.83 -8.91
CA THR A 151 -0.41 -0.64 -8.90
C THR A 151 -1.10 -1.26 -7.69
N LEU A 152 -1.74 -2.41 -7.93
CA LEU A 152 -2.33 -3.26 -6.92
C LEU A 152 -1.68 -4.64 -7.03
N VAL A 153 -0.96 -5.05 -5.99
CA VAL A 153 -0.26 -6.34 -5.94
C VAL A 153 -0.93 -7.21 -4.88
N THR A 154 -1.45 -8.36 -5.30
CA THR A 154 -2.06 -9.35 -4.40
C THR A 154 -1.17 -10.58 -4.34
N GLU A 155 -0.92 -11.05 -3.13
CA GLU A 155 -0.05 -12.19 -2.87
C GLU A 155 -0.68 -13.11 -1.82
N VAL A 156 -0.31 -14.38 -1.87
CA VAL A 156 -0.78 -15.40 -0.93
C VAL A 156 0.39 -16.23 -0.39
N ARG A 157 0.24 -16.74 0.83
CA ARG A 157 1.08 -17.81 1.38
C ARG A 157 0.25 -18.73 2.28
N ALA A 158 0.62 -20.00 2.38
CA ALA A 158 -0.09 -20.96 3.24
C ALA A 158 0.85 -21.86 4.04
N ALA A 159 0.41 -22.28 5.24
CA ALA A 159 1.10 -23.22 6.11
C ALA A 159 0.14 -23.88 7.11
N ASP A 160 0.53 -25.02 7.70
CA ASP A 160 -0.28 -25.72 8.70
C ASP A 160 -0.25 -25.08 10.09
N THR A 161 0.75 -24.26 10.37
CA THR A 161 0.88 -23.52 11.63
C THR A 161 1.08 -22.03 11.37
N THR A 162 0.61 -21.18 12.28
CA THR A 162 0.80 -19.71 12.19
C THR A 162 2.28 -19.32 12.30
N THR A 163 3.09 -20.11 13.01
CA THR A 163 4.54 -19.91 13.12
C THR A 163 5.23 -20.16 11.78
N ASP A 164 4.91 -21.26 11.10
CA ASP A 164 5.49 -21.57 9.79
C ASP A 164 4.99 -20.62 8.72
N LEU A 165 3.73 -20.17 8.81
CA LEU A 165 3.13 -19.21 7.88
C LEU A 165 3.98 -17.96 7.73
N ALA A 166 4.49 -17.42 8.84
CA ALA A 166 5.35 -16.23 8.85
C ALA A 166 6.64 -16.41 8.04
N ASN A 167 7.13 -17.66 7.92
CA ASN A 167 8.37 -18.02 7.24
C ASN A 167 8.16 -18.46 5.78
N LYS A 168 6.92 -18.63 5.33
CA LYS A 168 6.63 -19.00 3.94
C LYS A 168 6.77 -17.81 2.98
N PRO A 169 7.31 -18.03 1.77
CA PRO A 169 7.37 -17.00 0.76
C PRO A 169 5.96 -16.70 0.24
N PHE A 170 5.74 -15.43 -0.08
CA PHE A 170 4.54 -14.99 -0.79
C PHE A 170 4.63 -15.36 -2.28
N GLN A 171 3.50 -15.78 -2.84
CA GLN A 171 3.29 -15.99 -4.26
C GLN A 171 2.32 -14.92 -4.79
N ALA A 172 2.73 -14.20 -5.83
CA ALA A 172 1.85 -13.25 -6.51
C ALA A 172 0.71 -13.98 -7.23
N VAL A 173 -0.51 -13.43 -7.14
CA VAL A 173 -1.73 -14.00 -7.74
C VAL A 173 -2.50 -12.94 -8.52
N GLY A 174 -3.18 -13.39 -9.59
CA GLY A 174 -4.05 -12.55 -10.41
C GLY A 174 -5.51 -12.57 -9.92
N ASN A 175 -6.28 -11.55 -10.30
CA ASN A 175 -7.69 -11.45 -9.91
C ASN A 175 -8.52 -12.56 -10.55
N GLY A 176 -9.08 -13.46 -9.72
CA GLY A 176 -9.88 -14.58 -10.20
C GLY A 176 -9.08 -15.64 -10.96
N VAL A 177 -7.75 -15.57 -10.90
CA VAL A 177 -6.86 -16.53 -11.56
C VAL A 177 -6.56 -17.65 -10.58
N ALA A 178 -6.73 -18.89 -11.04
CA ALA A 178 -6.39 -20.06 -10.25
C ALA A 178 -4.88 -20.13 -9.98
N PHE A 179 -4.50 -20.53 -8.78
CA PHE A 179 -3.10 -20.76 -8.40
C PHE A 179 -2.95 -22.11 -7.69
N THR A 180 -1.73 -22.64 -7.72
CA THR A 180 -1.37 -23.94 -7.13
C THR A 180 -0.15 -23.79 -6.22
N GLY A 181 0.16 -24.83 -5.44
CA GLY A 181 1.34 -24.87 -4.57
C GLY A 181 1.16 -24.17 -3.21
N GLN A 182 -0.04 -23.70 -2.90
CA GLN A 182 -0.38 -23.09 -1.61
C GLN A 182 -1.27 -24.05 -0.82
N THR A 183 -0.65 -24.76 0.10
CA THR A 183 -1.30 -25.79 0.91
C THR A 183 -0.96 -25.57 2.37
N GLY A 184 -1.98 -25.56 3.21
CA GLY A 184 -1.83 -25.42 4.65
C GLY A 184 -3.15 -25.03 5.32
N ARG A 185 -3.29 -25.38 6.60
CA ARG A 185 -4.45 -24.95 7.40
C ARG A 185 -4.70 -23.45 7.34
N TYR A 186 -3.67 -22.63 7.46
CA TYR A 186 -3.76 -21.18 7.42
C TYR A 186 -3.30 -20.64 6.07
N ALA A 187 -4.04 -19.70 5.52
CA ALA A 187 -3.63 -18.92 4.35
C ALA A 187 -3.64 -17.42 4.69
N GLU A 188 -2.55 -16.74 4.39
CA GLU A 188 -2.48 -15.28 4.44
C GLU A 188 -2.61 -14.71 3.04
N VAL A 189 -3.53 -13.76 2.86
CA VAL A 189 -3.60 -12.94 1.67
C VAL A 189 -3.12 -11.54 2.03
N ARG A 190 -2.18 -11.02 1.23
CA ARG A 190 -1.67 -9.66 1.36
C ARG A 190 -1.97 -8.87 0.09
N VAL A 191 -2.44 -7.65 0.29
CA VAL A 191 -2.70 -6.68 -0.78
C VAL A 191 -1.82 -5.46 -0.53
N THR A 192 -1.06 -5.05 -1.54
CA THR A 192 -0.22 -3.84 -1.53
C THR A 192 -0.76 -2.86 -2.57
N LEU A 193 -1.12 -1.65 -2.12
CA LEU A 193 -1.67 -0.58 -2.93
C LEU A 193 -0.61 0.51 -3.09
N ASN A 194 -0.21 0.82 -4.32
CA ASN A 194 0.73 1.89 -4.61
C ASN A 194 0.03 2.99 -5.39
N ALA A 195 -0.02 4.20 -4.84
CA ALA A 195 -0.59 5.35 -5.53
C ALA A 195 0.28 5.78 -6.72
N ASN A 196 -0.36 6.45 -7.69
CA ASN A 196 0.34 7.04 -8.83
C ASN A 196 1.01 8.39 -8.46
N PRO A 197 1.81 8.99 -9.35
CA PRO A 197 2.43 10.31 -9.11
C PRO A 197 1.45 11.47 -8.90
N LEU A 198 0.18 11.30 -9.26
CA LEU A 198 -0.90 12.28 -9.00
C LEU A 198 -1.59 12.07 -7.64
N ASN A 199 -1.06 11.16 -6.81
CA ASN A 199 -1.60 10.79 -5.51
C ASN A 199 -2.96 10.07 -5.56
N GLU A 200 -3.32 9.49 -6.70
CA GLU A 200 -4.50 8.65 -6.82
C GLU A 200 -4.13 7.22 -6.39
N SER A 201 -4.77 6.74 -5.32
CA SER A 201 -4.55 5.41 -4.76
C SER A 201 -5.55 4.40 -5.30
N PRO A 202 -5.15 3.13 -5.51
CA PRO A 202 -6.10 2.05 -5.67
C PRO A 202 -7.02 1.92 -4.46
N VAL A 203 -8.24 1.42 -4.69
CA VAL A 203 -9.23 1.10 -3.66
C VAL A 203 -9.73 -0.32 -3.91
N VAL A 204 -9.67 -1.19 -2.90
CA VAL A 204 -10.22 -2.55 -2.93
C VAL A 204 -11.49 -2.57 -2.10
N TYR A 205 -12.60 -3.04 -2.67
CA TYR A 205 -13.91 -3.03 -2.01
C TYR A 205 -14.23 -4.36 -1.33
N ASP A 206 -13.79 -5.46 -1.92
CA ASP A 206 -13.97 -6.81 -1.39
C ASP A 206 -12.79 -7.70 -1.79
N LEU A 207 -12.62 -8.79 -1.05
CA LEU A 207 -11.68 -9.85 -1.39
C LEU A 207 -12.26 -11.19 -0.93
N THR A 208 -12.23 -12.18 -1.81
CA THR A 208 -12.67 -13.55 -1.56
C THR A 208 -11.52 -14.51 -1.80
N LEU A 209 -11.18 -15.32 -0.79
CA LEU A 209 -10.26 -16.44 -0.90
C LEU A 209 -11.07 -17.74 -0.98
N LYS A 210 -10.77 -18.59 -1.97
CA LYS A 210 -11.40 -19.91 -2.15
C LYS A 210 -10.38 -21.02 -1.97
N SER A 211 -10.79 -22.09 -1.28
CA SER A 211 -10.06 -23.34 -1.26
C SER A 211 -10.05 -23.97 -2.66
N ALA A 212 -8.98 -24.70 -2.98
CA ALA A 212 -8.91 -25.54 -4.18
C ALA A 212 -9.65 -26.88 -3.99
N ILE A 213 -10.13 -27.19 -2.79
CA ILE A 213 -11.05 -28.31 -2.59
C ILE A 213 -12.38 -27.91 -3.19
N THR A 214 -12.69 -28.45 -4.38
CA THR A 214 -14.05 -28.44 -4.89
C THR A 214 -14.79 -29.55 -4.16
N ALA A 215 -15.84 -29.22 -3.40
CA ALA A 215 -16.68 -30.25 -2.80
C ALA A 215 -17.12 -31.22 -3.90
N CYS A 216 -16.95 -32.53 -3.66
CA CYS A 216 -17.18 -33.62 -4.61
C CYS A 216 -16.10 -33.91 -5.65
N ASP A 217 -15.03 -33.14 -5.73
CA ASP A 217 -13.84 -33.45 -6.54
C ASP A 217 -12.82 -34.14 -5.63
N VAL A 218 -12.82 -35.47 -5.67
CA VAL A 218 -12.03 -36.30 -4.74
C VAL A 218 -10.65 -36.58 -5.31
N ASN A 219 -10.53 -36.67 -6.64
CA ASN A 219 -9.25 -36.89 -7.31
C ASN A 219 -8.47 -35.57 -7.57
N SER A 220 -9.07 -34.41 -7.28
CA SER A 220 -8.51 -33.06 -7.44
C SER A 220 -8.16 -32.71 -8.89
N ASP A 221 -8.90 -33.23 -9.87
CA ASP A 221 -8.70 -32.94 -11.28
C ASP A 221 -9.46 -31.70 -11.79
N GLY A 222 -10.22 -31.05 -10.90
CA GLY A 222 -11.01 -29.86 -11.19
C GLY A 222 -12.40 -30.16 -11.76
N LYS A 223 -12.79 -31.44 -11.84
CA LYS A 223 -14.12 -31.87 -12.25
C LYS A 223 -14.76 -32.71 -11.14
N VAL A 224 -16.09 -32.74 -11.16
CA VAL A 224 -16.90 -33.72 -10.45
C VAL A 224 -17.47 -34.68 -11.48
N ASP A 225 -16.97 -35.92 -11.51
CA ASP A 225 -17.42 -36.96 -12.44
C ASP A 225 -17.54 -38.34 -11.79
N LEU A 226 -17.88 -39.37 -12.58
CA LEU A 226 -18.07 -40.74 -12.09
C LEU A 226 -16.86 -41.30 -11.34
N THR A 227 -15.65 -40.83 -11.63
CA THR A 227 -14.42 -41.17 -10.90
C THR A 227 -14.54 -40.74 -9.45
N ASP A 228 -14.91 -39.47 -9.20
CA ASP A 228 -15.10 -38.95 -7.85
C ASP A 228 -16.26 -39.64 -7.15
N ILE A 229 -17.40 -39.80 -7.83
CA ILE A 229 -18.58 -40.44 -7.27
C ILE A 229 -18.25 -41.87 -6.79
N ASN A 230 -17.43 -42.61 -7.54
CA ASN A 230 -16.99 -43.95 -7.16
C ASN A 230 -16.00 -43.92 -5.98
N LEU A 231 -15.15 -42.89 -5.89
CA LEU A 231 -14.27 -42.68 -4.73
C LEU A 231 -15.07 -42.37 -3.46
N ILE A 232 -16.11 -41.52 -3.53
CA ILE A 232 -17.00 -41.25 -2.39
C ILE A 232 -17.77 -42.51 -1.99
N ARG A 233 -18.31 -43.24 -2.96
CA ARG A 233 -19.03 -44.51 -2.70
C ARG A 233 -18.14 -45.55 -2.01
N SER A 234 -16.89 -45.68 -2.44
CA SER A 234 -15.95 -46.63 -1.81
C SER A 234 -15.49 -46.19 -0.41
N ALA A 235 -15.67 -44.92 -0.06
CA ALA A 235 -15.36 -44.35 1.25
C ALA A 235 -16.55 -44.35 2.24
N ILE A 236 -17.73 -44.87 1.86
CA ILE A 236 -18.90 -44.93 2.75
C ILE A 236 -18.54 -45.66 4.06
N GLY A 237 -18.89 -45.04 5.19
CA GLY A 237 -18.59 -45.55 6.53
C GLY A 237 -17.22 -45.17 7.07
N GLN A 238 -16.36 -44.51 6.27
CA GLN A 238 -15.15 -43.86 6.79
C GLN A 238 -15.50 -42.56 7.53
N THR A 239 -14.62 -42.17 8.45
CA THR A 239 -14.72 -40.88 9.14
C THR A 239 -14.10 -39.80 8.25
N PRO A 240 -14.86 -38.76 7.85
CA PRO A 240 -14.32 -37.68 7.05
C PRO A 240 -13.30 -36.87 7.84
N VAL A 241 -12.28 -36.38 7.15
CA VAL A 241 -11.38 -35.36 7.71
C VAL A 241 -12.02 -33.97 7.62
N SER A 242 -11.43 -32.97 8.27
CA SER A 242 -11.93 -31.59 8.13
C SER A 242 -11.80 -31.13 6.66
N ASN A 243 -12.87 -30.55 6.11
CA ASN A 243 -13.04 -30.21 4.68
C ASN A 243 -12.88 -31.38 3.70
N ASP A 244 -13.24 -32.60 4.10
CA ASP A 244 -13.19 -33.75 3.20
C ASP A 244 -14.11 -33.54 1.98
N PRO A 245 -13.61 -33.58 0.73
CA PRO A 245 -14.46 -33.47 -0.46
C PRO A 245 -15.49 -34.60 -0.56
N ARG A 246 -15.32 -35.69 0.22
CA ARG A 246 -16.25 -36.83 0.32
C ARG A 246 -17.41 -36.60 1.31
N ASP A 247 -17.38 -35.52 2.11
CA ASP A 247 -18.47 -35.06 2.98
C ASP A 247 -18.94 -33.64 2.56
N PRO A 248 -19.54 -33.50 1.37
CA PRO A 248 -20.10 -32.24 0.89
C PRO A 248 -21.34 -31.78 1.65
N THR A 249 -21.98 -32.66 2.44
CA THR A 249 -23.16 -32.31 3.24
C THR A 249 -22.76 -31.70 4.58
N GLY A 250 -21.53 -31.93 5.04
CA GLY A 250 -20.96 -31.39 6.26
C GLY A 250 -21.57 -31.99 7.52
N ASP A 251 -22.15 -33.20 7.42
CA ASP A 251 -22.81 -33.87 8.55
C ASP A 251 -21.82 -34.73 9.39
N GLY A 252 -20.56 -34.74 8.99
CA GLY A 252 -19.47 -35.45 9.67
C GLY A 252 -19.45 -36.95 9.36
N LYS A 253 -20.17 -37.41 8.33
CA LYS A 253 -20.22 -38.82 7.93
C LYS A 253 -20.16 -38.96 6.42
N ILE A 254 -19.36 -39.90 5.92
CA ILE A 254 -19.38 -40.25 4.50
C ILE A 254 -20.48 -41.30 4.28
N THR A 255 -21.58 -40.90 3.65
CA THR A 255 -22.78 -41.70 3.45
C THR A 255 -23.26 -41.69 1.99
N ILE A 256 -24.35 -42.41 1.72
CA ILE A 256 -25.01 -42.35 0.42
C ILE A 256 -25.63 -40.97 0.12
N ASN A 257 -25.87 -40.15 1.14
CA ASN A 257 -26.40 -38.79 0.94
C ASN A 257 -25.33 -37.89 0.32
N ASP A 258 -24.07 -38.06 0.69
CA ASP A 258 -22.92 -37.36 0.10
C ASP A 258 -22.74 -37.71 -1.37
N VAL A 259 -22.81 -38.99 -1.69
CA VAL A 259 -22.81 -39.49 -3.06
C VAL A 259 -23.92 -38.82 -3.88
N ARG A 260 -25.15 -38.75 -3.35
CA ARG A 260 -26.28 -38.10 -4.03
C ARG A 260 -26.08 -36.60 -4.19
N ALA A 261 -25.57 -35.93 -3.16
CA ALA A 261 -25.25 -34.50 -3.21
C ALA A 261 -24.20 -34.20 -4.29
N CYS A 262 -23.22 -35.09 -4.47
CA CYS A 262 -22.18 -34.94 -5.48
C CYS A 262 -22.63 -35.25 -6.89
N VAL A 263 -23.52 -36.22 -7.09
CA VAL A 263 -24.11 -36.50 -8.42
C VAL A 263 -24.84 -35.26 -8.97
N LEU A 264 -25.43 -34.44 -8.11
CA LEU A 264 -26.08 -33.19 -8.51
C LEU A 264 -25.10 -32.07 -8.90
N LYS A 265 -23.81 -32.23 -8.59
CA LYS A 265 -22.73 -31.27 -8.87
C LYS A 265 -21.84 -31.68 -10.05
N CYS A 266 -22.20 -32.74 -10.76
CA CYS A 266 -21.41 -33.23 -11.88
C CYS A 266 -21.21 -32.17 -12.97
N THR A 267 -19.97 -32.07 -13.45
CA THR A 267 -19.56 -31.06 -14.42
C THR A 267 -20.10 -31.33 -15.82
N ASN A 268 -20.30 -32.62 -16.16
CA ASN A 268 -20.74 -33.09 -17.47
C ASN A 268 -22.11 -33.77 -17.39
N THR A 269 -22.85 -33.79 -18.51
CA THR A 269 -24.11 -34.56 -18.65
C THR A 269 -23.88 -36.03 -18.28
N ASN A 270 -24.76 -36.57 -17.44
CA ASN A 270 -24.67 -37.94 -16.90
C ASN A 270 -23.39 -38.24 -16.09
N CYS A 271 -22.69 -37.23 -15.57
CA CYS A 271 -21.44 -37.39 -14.81
C CYS A 271 -20.33 -38.10 -15.61
N ALA A 272 -20.33 -37.97 -16.93
CA ALA A 272 -19.27 -38.56 -17.75
C ALA A 272 -17.89 -37.96 -17.38
N PRO A 273 -16.82 -38.78 -17.29
CA PRO A 273 -15.45 -38.31 -17.08
C PRO A 273 -14.97 -37.31 -18.16
#